data_AF-A0A838TEX0-F1
#
_entry.id   AF-A0A838TEX0-F1
#
_cell.length_a   1.000
_cell.length_b   1.000
_cell.length_c   1.000
_cell.angle_alpha   90.00
_cell.angle_beta   90.00
_cell.angle_gamma   90.00
#
_symmetry.space_group_name_H-M   'P 1'
#
loop_
_entity.id
_entity.type
_entity.pdbx_description
1 polymer ?
#
loop_
_entity_poly.entity_id
_entity_poly.type
_entity_poly.pdbx_seq_one_letter_code
_entity_poly.pdbx_strand_id
1 'polypeptide(L)'
;MIIIVNYGMGNLGSVQNMFKRICVPTEITDDVNKIEKAQKLLLPRLALFGTAMQRIEESGLKNILDKKVFEGKIAVLRICLGM
;
A
#
# COMPACT_ATOMS: atom_id res chain seq x y z
N MET A 1 -2.76 10.07 -8.30
CA MET A 1 -1.63 9.93 -7.35
C MET A 1 -1.61 8.50 -6.80
N ILE A 2 -0.43 7.88 -6.67
CA ILE A 2 -0.29 6.51 -6.13
C ILE A 2 0.04 6.60 -4.65
N ILE A 3 -0.72 5.88 -3.81
CA ILE A 3 -0.42 5.78 -2.37
C ILE A 3 0.33 4.48 -2.11
N ILE A 4 1.52 4.61 -1.54
CA ILE A 4 2.32 3.50 -1.01
C ILE A 4 1.88 3.32 0.45
N VAL A 5 1.20 2.20 0.72
CA VAL A 5 0.64 1.95 2.06
C VAL A 5 1.77 1.62 3.02
N ASN A 6 1.90 2.40 4.09
CA ASN A 6 2.82 2.12 5.18
C ASN A 6 2.10 1.31 6.27
N TYR A 7 2.44 0.03 6.39
CA TYR A 7 1.96 -0.84 7.48
C TYR A 7 3.12 -1.30 8.37
N GLY A 8 4.17 -0.50 8.48
CA GLY A 8 5.34 -0.78 9.33
C GLY A 8 6.29 -1.85 8.75
N MET A 9 6.17 -2.19 7.46
CA MET A 9 7.06 -3.12 6.77
C MET A 9 7.33 -2.65 5.34
N GLY A 10 8.46 -3.09 4.78
CA GLY A 10 8.83 -2.79 3.40
C GLY A 10 9.99 -1.81 3.27
N ASN A 11 10.63 -1.81 2.10
CA ASN A 11 11.63 -0.80 1.75
C ASN A 11 10.93 0.37 1.04
N LEU A 12 10.12 1.11 1.79
CA LEU A 12 9.24 2.16 1.26
C LEU A 12 10.05 3.24 0.52
N GLY A 13 11.21 3.60 1.05
CA GLY A 13 12.11 4.58 0.44
C GLY A 13 12.63 4.14 -0.94
N SER A 14 13.01 2.87 -1.10
CA SER A 14 13.45 2.36 -2.41
C SER A 14 12.30 2.34 -3.42
N VAL A 15 11.11 1.93 -2.99
CA VAL A 15 9.91 1.93 -3.84
C VAL A 15 9.57 3.36 -4.28
N GLN A 16 9.50 4.31 -3.35
CA GLN A 16 9.25 5.71 -3.67
C GLN A 16 10.32 6.28 -4.61
N ASN A 17 11.59 5.91 -4.42
CA ASN A 17 12.66 6.34 -5.31
C ASN A 17 12.52 5.76 -6.73
N MET A 18 12.04 4.52 -6.89
CA MET A 18 11.71 3.95 -8.21
C MET A 18 10.64 4.77 -8.93
N PHE A 19 9.56 5.14 -8.24
CA PHE A 19 8.52 5.99 -8.83
C PHE A 19 9.01 7.41 -9.13
N LYS A 20 9.87 7.96 -8.27
CA LYS A 20 10.50 9.27 -8.50
C LYS A 20 11.34 9.27 -9.78
N ARG A 21 12.09 8.19 -10.06
CA ARG A 21 12.91 8.05 -11.29
C ARG A 21 12.08 8.09 -12.58
N ILE A 22 10.85 7.59 -12.54
CA ILE A 22 9.93 7.61 -13.68
C ILE A 22 8.96 8.81 -13.63
N CYS A 23 9.25 9.81 -12.79
CA CYS A 23 8.44 11.03 -12.64
C CYS A 23 6.96 10.77 -12.28
N VAL A 24 6.67 9.70 -11.55
CA VAL A 24 5.31 9.37 -11.10
C VAL A 24 5.12 9.88 -9.66
N PRO A 25 4.07 10.68 -9.39
CA PRO A 25 3.80 11.19 -8.04
C PRO A 25 3.28 10.07 -7.13
N THR A 26 4.04 9.81 -6.08
CA THR A 26 3.72 8.87 -5.01
C THR A 26 3.79 9.52 -3.64
N GLU A 27 2.90 9.10 -2.75
CA GLU A 27 2.93 9.45 -1.34
C GLU A 27 2.95 8.18 -0.49
N ILE A 28 3.82 8.14 0.52
CA ILE A 28 3.87 7.07 1.52
C ILE A 28 3.00 7.51 2.70
N THR A 29 2.03 6.70 3.10
CA THR A 29 1.20 7.03 4.26
C THR A 29 0.49 5.82 4.84
N ASP A 30 0.20 5.91 6.14
CA ASP A 30 -0.65 5.05 6.96
C ASP A 30 -1.95 5.77 7.37
N ASP A 31 -2.21 6.98 6.88
CA ASP A 31 -3.42 7.74 7.18
C ASP A 31 -4.61 7.20 6.37
N VAL A 32 -5.62 6.70 7.09
CA VAL A 32 -6.86 6.15 6.54
C VAL A 32 -7.55 7.13 5.59
N ASN A 33 -7.58 8.44 5.90
CA ASN A 33 -8.24 9.45 5.08
C ASN A 33 -7.52 9.67 3.74
N LYS A 34 -6.19 9.57 3.75
CA LYS A 34 -5.39 9.69 2.53
C LYS A 34 -5.52 8.44 1.66
N ILE A 35 -5.53 7.27 2.28
CA ILE A 35 -5.80 5.99 1.62
C ILE A 35 -7.22 5.99 1.02
N GLU A 36 -8.20 6.55 1.72
CA GLU A 36 -9.58 6.67 1.21
C GLU A 36 -9.68 7.61 -0.01
N LYS A 37 -8.78 8.58 -0.16
CA LYS A 37 -8.73 9.45 -1.35
C LYS A 37 -7.82 8.90 -2.46
N ALA A 38 -7.13 7.79 -2.22
CA ALA A 38 -6.22 7.19 -3.20
C ALA A 38 -6.98 6.68 -4.43
N GLN A 39 -6.42 6.97 -5.60
CA GLN A 39 -6.87 6.44 -6.90
C GLN A 39 -6.22 5.09 -7.23
N LYS A 40 -5.01 4.87 -6.72
CA LYS A 40 -4.21 3.66 -6.92
C LYS A 40 -3.46 3.36 -5.63
N LEU A 41 -3.39 2.09 -5.26
CA LEU A 41 -2.65 1.64 -4.09
C LEU A 41 -1.46 0.78 -4.50
N LEU A 42 -0.41 0.88 -3.70
CA LEU A 42 0.74 0.01 -3.75
C LEU A 42 0.99 -0.60 -2.38
N LEU A 43 1.07 -1.93 -2.35
CA LEU A 43 1.38 -2.72 -1.16
C LEU A 43 2.79 -3.34 -1.33
N PRO A 44 3.82 -2.81 -0.64
CA PRO A 44 5.19 -3.27 -0.78
C PRO A 44 5.55 -4.37 0.25
N ARG A 45 6.00 -5.56 -0.18
CA ARG A 45 6.37 -6.65 0.76
C ARG A 45 7.88 -6.88 0.88
N LEU A 46 8.29 -7.20 2.12
CA LEU A 46 9.62 -7.76 2.47
C LEU A 46 9.55 -9.04 3.33
N ALA A 47 8.39 -9.41 3.89
CA ALA A 47 8.23 -10.53 4.84
C ALA A 47 7.25 -11.61 4.32
N LEU A 48 6.85 -12.62 5.10
CA LEU A 48 5.83 -13.60 4.70
C LEU A 48 4.43 -12.96 4.57
N PHE A 49 3.54 -13.57 3.77
CA PHE A 49 2.17 -13.06 3.56
C PHE A 49 1.41 -12.91 4.88
N GLY A 50 1.42 -13.94 5.72
CA GLY A 50 0.74 -13.91 7.02
C GLY A 50 1.24 -12.77 7.92
N THR A 51 2.55 -12.54 7.95
CA THR A 51 3.16 -11.43 8.69
C THR A 51 2.71 -10.07 8.18
N ALA A 52 2.61 -9.90 6.86
CA ALA A 52 2.10 -8.66 6.27
C ALA A 52 0.61 -8.43 6.60
N MET A 53 -0.21 -9.48 6.52
CA MET A 53 -1.63 -9.40 6.87
C MET A 53 -1.83 -9.07 8.35
N GLN A 54 -1.06 -9.69 9.25
CA GLN A 54 -1.10 -9.39 10.68
C GLN A 54 -0.77 -7.92 10.95
N ARG A 55 0.24 -7.35 10.30
CA ARG A 55 0.54 -5.91 10.43
C ARG A 55 -0.55 -5.01 9.88
N ILE A 56 -1.18 -5.40 8.78
CA ILE A 56 -2.31 -4.66 8.19
C ILE A 56 -3.51 -4.66 9.13
N GLU A 57 -3.73 -5.77 9.85
CA GLU A 57 -4.75 -5.87 10.90
C GLU A 57 -4.40 -5.03 12.12
N GLU A 58 -3.19 -5.16 12.64
CA GLU A 58 -2.69 -4.40 13.80
C GLU A 58 -2.66 -2.88 13.55
N SER A 59 -2.41 -2.46 12.32
CA SER A 59 -2.43 -1.04 11.93
C SER A 59 -3.84 -0.47 11.71
N GLY A 60 -4.89 -1.30 11.80
CA GLY A 60 -6.26 -0.88 11.54
C GLY A 60 -6.56 -0.56 10.07
N LEU A 61 -5.60 -0.79 9.16
CA LEU A 61 -5.71 -0.46 7.74
C LEU A 61 -6.55 -1.47 6.97
N LYS A 62 -6.74 -2.69 7.49
CA LYS A 62 -7.49 -3.76 6.82
C LYS A 62 -8.84 -3.29 6.29
N ASN A 63 -9.64 -2.65 7.14
CA ASN A 63 -11.02 -2.30 6.78
C ASN A 63 -11.08 -1.30 5.60
N ILE A 64 -10.20 -0.28 5.59
CA ILE A 64 -10.16 0.69 4.49
C ILE A 64 -9.56 0.09 3.21
N LEU A 65 -8.56 -0.78 3.34
CA LEU A 65 -7.98 -1.49 2.20
C LEU A 65 -9.01 -2.42 1.56
N ASP A 66 -9.72 -3.22 2.36
CA ASP A 66 -10.76 -4.12 1.87
C ASP A 66 -11.88 -3.33 1.17
N LYS A 67 -12.41 -2.27 1.80
CA LYS A 67 -13.38 -1.37 1.17
C LYS A 67 -12.88 -0.83 -0.17
N LYS A 68 -11.63 -0.36 -0.23
CA LYS A 68 -11.06 0.19 -1.45
C LYS A 68 -10.89 -0.84 -2.56
N VAL A 69 -10.42 -2.04 -2.22
CA VAL A 69 -10.10 -3.08 -3.19
C VAL A 69 -11.37 -3.78 -3.69
N PHE A 70 -12.26 -4.19 -2.78
CA PHE A 70 -13.44 -4.97 -3.13
C PHE A 70 -14.61 -4.10 -3.61
N GLU A 71 -14.90 -2.99 -2.93
CA GLU A 71 -16.02 -2.11 -3.30
C GLU A 71 -15.56 -1.05 -4.30
N GLY A 72 -14.45 -0.37 -3.99
CA GLY A 72 -13.90 0.71 -4.82
C GLY A 72 -13.22 0.22 -6.11
N LYS A 73 -12.91 -1.07 -6.23
CA LYS A 73 -12.24 -1.72 -7.37
C LYS A 73 -11.00 -0.96 -7.86
N ILE A 74 -10.28 -0.32 -6.94
CA ILE A 74 -9.14 0.48 -7.32
C ILE A 74 -7.98 -0.40 -7.77
N ALA A 75 -7.15 0.12 -8.66
CA ALA A 75 -5.96 -0.60 -9.09
C ALA A 75 -4.97 -0.75 -7.93
N VAL A 76 -4.62 -2.00 -7.62
CA VAL A 76 -3.64 -2.36 -6.60
C VAL A 76 -2.43 -2.98 -7.27
N LEU A 77 -1.26 -2.39 -7.03
CA LEU A 77 0.01 -3.02 -7.36
C LEU A 77 0.59 -3.68 -6.11
N ARG A 78 0.80 -4.99 -6.22
CA ARG A 78 1.45 -5.81 -5.20
C ARG A 78 2.88 -6.11 -5.64
N ILE A 79 3.87 -5.59 -4.94
CA ILE A 79 5.27 -5.89 -5.23
C ILE A 79 5.72 -6.98 -4.26
N CYS A 80 6.05 -8.15 -4.81
CA CYS A 80 6.49 -9.36 -4.10
C CYS A 80 5.48 -10.00 -3.12
N LEU A 81 4.19 -9.59 -3.13
CA LEU A 81 3.11 -10.36 -2.50
C LEU A 81 2.72 -11.49 -3.45
N GLY A 82 3.13 -12.72 -3.11
CA GLY A 82 2.60 -13.92 -3.73
C GLY A 82 1.06 -13.93 -3.74
N MET A 83 0.51 -14.64 -4.74
CA MET A 83 -0.92 -14.76 -5.01
C MET A 83 -1.68 -15.31 -3.80
#